data_AF-A0A822G198-F1
#
_entry.id   AF-A0A822G198-F1
#
_cell.length_a   1.000
_cell.length_b   1.000
_cell.length_c   1.000
_cell.angle_alpha   90.00
_cell.angle_beta   90.00
_cell.angle_gamma   90.00
#
_symmetry.space_group_name_H-M   'P 1'
#
loop_
_entity.id
_entity.type
_entity.pdbx_description
1 polymer ?
#
loop_
_entity_poly.entity_id
_entity_poly.type
_entity_poly.pdbx_seq_one_letter_code
_entity_poly.pdbx_strand_id
1 'polypeptide(L)'
;HPRVLDHSITICLSCKGEIIEIGNFLVTYDVSHKIEKKCCSCQCPYNQHRSIGYLLEYKLLNKPSIYDRNQMNDMLYELCHASAEFSYFLYHVAHSSNEDQFMSSLLRMIQQEVDICENQKTNHKNSELVKALNELKCIYEEQINEMKSMKELNKLSYIYQRIKHISEYPMVREQMVASKQGQKMMMKESEFEVPKSLPNTFVH
;
A
#
# COMPACT_ATOMS: atom_id res chain seq x y z
N HIS A 1 5.46 5.32 10.80
CA HIS A 1 6.23 6.40 10.15
C HIS A 1 6.88 5.88 8.88
N PRO A 2 6.84 6.63 7.77
CA PRO A 2 7.48 6.22 6.53
C PRO A 2 8.98 6.54 6.54
N ARG A 3 9.82 5.57 6.16
CA ARG A 3 11.24 5.78 5.85
C ARG A 3 11.45 5.73 4.35
N VAL A 4 11.80 6.87 3.76
CA VAL A 4 12.14 6.98 2.33
C VAL A 4 13.41 6.19 2.05
N LEU A 5 13.44 5.51 0.91
CA LEU A 5 14.54 4.67 0.49
C LEU A 5 15.34 5.39 -0.59
N ASP A 6 16.66 5.19 -0.57
CA ASP A 6 17.62 5.78 -1.49
C ASP A 6 17.84 4.97 -2.77
N HIS A 7 17.12 3.86 -2.94
CA HIS A 7 17.18 2.99 -4.11
C HIS A 7 15.83 2.32 -4.38
N SER A 8 15.64 1.84 -5.61
CA SER A 8 14.48 1.02 -5.98
C SER A 8 14.43 -0.27 -5.14
N ILE A 9 13.43 -0.34 -4.27
CA ILE A 9 13.07 -1.54 -3.50
C ILE A 9 11.70 -2.01 -3.95
N THR A 10 11.54 -3.33 -3.96
CA THR A 10 10.24 -3.97 -4.11
C THR A 10 9.87 -4.73 -2.85
N ILE A 11 8.59 -4.78 -2.52
CA ILE A 11 8.06 -5.73 -1.54
C ILE A 11 7.59 -6.96 -2.28
N CYS A 12 7.93 -8.15 -1.78
CA CYS A 12 7.35 -9.38 -2.27
C CYS A 12 6.05 -9.69 -1.53
N LEU A 13 4.98 -9.94 -2.28
CA LEU A 13 3.66 -10.25 -1.75
C LEU A 13 3.55 -11.68 -1.22
N SER A 14 4.48 -12.56 -1.58
CA SER A 14 4.47 -13.98 -1.20
C SER A 14 5.49 -14.33 -0.11
N CYS A 15 6.53 -13.52 0.09
CA CYS A 15 7.53 -13.78 1.14
C CYS A 15 6.93 -13.45 2.51
N LYS A 16 7.09 -14.39 3.45
CA LYS A 16 6.69 -14.17 4.83
C LYS A 16 7.77 -13.34 5.54
N GLY A 17 7.34 -12.23 6.13
CA GLY A 17 8.19 -11.42 7.00
C GLY A 17 8.37 -12.07 8.37
N GLU A 18 9.33 -11.55 9.11
CA GLU A 18 9.46 -11.86 10.54
C GLU A 18 8.31 -11.24 11.32
N ILE A 19 7.72 -12.01 12.24
CA ILE A 19 6.71 -11.52 13.18
C ILE A 19 7.45 -10.98 14.39
N ILE A 20 7.19 -9.71 14.72
CA ILE A 20 7.78 -9.05 15.87
C ILE A 20 6.71 -8.44 16.78
N GLU A 21 7.03 -8.28 18.06
CA GLU A 21 6.15 -7.65 19.04
C GLU A 21 6.44 -6.15 19.16
N ILE A 22 5.41 -5.33 18.95
CA ILE A 22 5.42 -3.88 19.16
C ILE A 22 4.36 -3.53 20.19
N GLY A 23 4.78 -3.35 21.45
CA GLY A 23 3.86 -3.14 22.56
C GLY A 23 3.00 -4.38 22.78
N ASN A 24 1.68 -4.26 22.60
CA ASN A 24 0.73 -5.38 22.74
C ASN A 24 0.26 -5.93 21.39
N PHE A 25 0.89 -5.54 20.29
CA PHE A 25 0.55 -5.99 18.94
C PHE A 25 1.70 -6.81 18.35
N LEU A 26 1.36 -7.85 17.60
CA LEU A 26 2.29 -8.52 16.72
C LEU A 26 2.19 -7.89 15.33
N VAL A 27 3.32 -7.71 14.65
CA VAL A 27 3.38 -7.08 13.33
C VAL A 27 4.32 -7.88 12.44
N THR A 28 3.97 -8.01 11.16
CA THR A 28 4.84 -8.58 10.13
C THR A 28 5.45 -7.44 9.31
N TYR A 29 6.78 -7.35 9.26
CA TYR A 29 7.44 -6.38 8.38
C TYR A 29 7.41 -6.82 6.92
N ASP A 30 7.33 -5.84 6.02
CA ASP A 30 7.50 -6.07 4.60
C ASP A 30 8.94 -6.53 4.30
N VAL A 31 9.05 -7.64 3.55
CA VAL A 31 10.35 -8.13 3.08
C VAL A 31 10.76 -7.34 1.84
N SER A 32 11.75 -6.46 2.02
CA SER A 32 12.33 -5.65 0.95
C SER A 32 13.28 -6.47 0.08
N HIS A 33 13.02 -6.49 -1.23
CA HIS A 33 13.89 -7.08 -2.25
C HIS A 33 14.43 -5.99 -3.17
N LYS A 34 15.72 -6.07 -3.48
CA LYS A 34 16.32 -5.30 -4.58
C LYS A 34 16.10 -6.06 -5.88
N ILE A 35 15.46 -5.44 -6.88
CA ILE A 35 15.28 -6.05 -8.20
C ILE A 35 15.98 -5.20 -9.25
N GLU A 36 17.09 -5.73 -9.79
CA GLU A 36 17.81 -5.09 -10.90
C GLU A 36 17.38 -5.68 -12.26
N LYS A 37 17.14 -7.01 -12.34
CA LYS A 37 16.65 -7.72 -13.55
C LYS A 37 15.80 -8.97 -13.25
N LYS A 38 16.07 -9.64 -12.12
CA LYS A 38 15.34 -10.78 -11.55
C LYS A 38 15.36 -10.65 -10.02
N CYS A 39 14.39 -11.21 -9.29
CA CYS A 39 14.47 -11.28 -7.82
C CYS A 39 15.64 -12.20 -7.46
N CYS A 40 16.74 -11.66 -6.93
CA CYS A 40 17.85 -12.47 -6.41
C CYS A 40 17.62 -12.87 -4.94
N SER A 41 16.70 -12.17 -4.26
CA SER A 41 16.35 -12.40 -2.86
C SER A 41 15.34 -13.52 -2.66
N CYS A 42 14.68 -13.99 -3.72
CA CYS A 42 13.55 -14.90 -3.65
C CYS A 42 13.31 -15.66 -4.96
N GLN A 43 12.58 -16.77 -4.90
CA GLN A 43 12.13 -17.52 -6.09
C GLN A 43 10.72 -17.12 -6.55
N CYS A 44 10.14 -16.08 -5.97
CA CYS A 44 8.78 -15.65 -6.31
C CYS A 44 8.73 -15.01 -7.71
N PRO A 45 7.64 -15.20 -8.48
CA PRO A 45 7.44 -14.55 -9.76
C PRO A 45 7.56 -13.02 -9.69
N TYR A 46 8.02 -12.37 -10.77
CA TYR A 46 8.20 -10.91 -10.78
C TYR A 46 6.89 -10.14 -10.53
N ASN A 47 5.76 -10.66 -11.00
CA ASN A 47 4.44 -10.07 -10.74
C ASN A 47 3.98 -10.16 -9.27
N GLN A 48 4.69 -10.90 -8.41
CA GLN A 48 4.51 -10.90 -6.97
C GLN A 48 5.33 -9.80 -6.27
N HIS A 49 5.97 -8.91 -7.02
CA HIS A 49 6.78 -7.81 -6.48
C HIS A 49 6.16 -6.47 -6.80
N ARG A 50 6.05 -5.61 -5.78
CA ARG A 50 5.56 -4.23 -5.93
C ARG A 50 6.65 -3.25 -5.58
N SER A 51 6.96 -2.34 -6.49
CA SER A 51 7.88 -1.24 -6.20
C SER A 51 7.29 -0.35 -5.10
N ILE A 52 8.12 0.02 -4.14
CA ILE A 52 7.77 0.92 -3.04
C ILE A 52 8.75 2.08 -2.97
N GLY A 53 8.23 3.29 -2.69
CA GLY A 53 9.06 4.49 -2.49
C GLY A 53 9.49 4.70 -1.04
N TYR A 54 8.95 3.93 -0.10
CA TYR A 54 9.24 4.02 1.34
C TYR A 54 8.87 2.72 2.06
N LEU A 55 9.50 2.46 3.21
CA LEU A 55 9.10 1.41 4.15
C LEU A 55 8.29 1.97 5.31
N LEU A 56 7.36 1.18 5.83
CA LEU A 56 6.63 1.50 7.05
C LEU A 56 7.40 1.03 8.28
N GLU A 57 7.68 1.98 9.17
CA GLU A 57 8.23 1.71 10.50
C GLU A 57 7.15 1.88 11.56
N TYR A 58 7.00 0.86 12.39
CA TYR A 58 6.07 0.86 13.51
C TYR A 58 6.72 1.49 14.73
N LYS A 59 6.01 2.43 15.37
CA LYS A 59 6.40 3.02 16.65
C LYS A 59 5.19 3.00 17.57
N LEU A 60 5.42 2.66 18.82
CA LEU A 60 4.37 2.74 19.84
C LEU A 60 4.05 4.21 20.10
N LEU A 61 2.79 4.60 19.90
CA LEU A 61 2.30 5.93 20.27
C LEU A 61 1.82 5.93 21.72
N ASN A 62 2.01 7.05 22.41
CA ASN A 62 1.34 7.27 23.70
C ASN A 62 -0.17 7.18 23.52
N LYS A 63 -0.88 6.70 24.54
CA LYS A 63 -2.34 6.43 24.49
C LYS A 63 -3.08 7.59 23.81
N PRO A 64 -3.63 7.41 22.60
CA PRO A 64 -4.34 8.46 21.89
C PRO A 64 -5.61 8.84 22.66
N SER A 65 -6.02 10.10 22.57
CA SER A 65 -7.28 10.53 23.16
C SER A 65 -8.46 9.82 22.48
N ILE A 66 -9.65 9.84 23.10
CA ILE A 66 -10.87 9.33 22.44
C ILE A 66 -11.12 10.08 21.13
N TYR A 67 -10.89 11.40 21.13
CA TYR A 67 -11.03 12.24 19.95
C TYR A 67 -10.11 11.80 18.81
N ASP A 68 -8.82 11.58 19.10
CA ASP A 68 -7.85 11.12 18.09
C ASP A 68 -8.23 9.76 17.52
N ARG A 69 -8.74 8.84 18.35
CA ARG A 69 -9.21 7.53 17.91
C ARG A 69 -10.41 7.62 16.97
N ASN A 70 -11.38 8.47 17.31
CA ASN A 70 -12.55 8.68 16.45
C ASN A 70 -12.13 9.29 15.10
N GLN A 71 -11.26 10.30 15.11
CA GLN A 71 -10.73 10.87 13.87
C GLN A 71 -9.98 9.84 13.01
N MET A 72 -9.21 8.94 13.64
CA MET A 72 -8.52 7.88 12.89
C MET A 72 -9.49 6.88 12.25
N ASN A 73 -10.59 6.56 12.92
CA ASN A 73 -11.62 5.69 12.36
C ASN A 73 -12.35 6.40 11.20
N ASP A 74 -12.75 7.66 11.38
CA ASP A 74 -13.41 8.45 10.32
C ASP A 74 -12.51 8.58 9.09
N MET A 75 -11.23 8.89 9.29
CA MET A 75 -10.21 8.91 8.24
C MET A 75 -10.12 7.58 7.48
N LEU A 76 -10.18 6.45 8.18
CA LEU A 76 -10.09 5.12 7.55
C LEU A 76 -11.27 4.85 6.62
N TYR A 77 -12.50 5.19 7.06
CA TYR A 77 -13.68 5.07 6.22
C TYR A 77 -13.62 6.01 5.02
N GLU A 78 -13.27 7.28 5.22
CA GLU A 78 -13.10 8.25 4.13
C GLU A 78 -12.08 7.78 3.09
N LEU A 79 -10.94 7.24 3.54
CA LEU A 79 -9.93 6.66 2.68
C LEU A 79 -10.46 5.45 1.89
N CYS A 80 -11.24 4.58 2.53
CA CYS A 80 -11.87 3.43 1.88
C CYS A 80 -12.82 3.88 0.77
N HIS A 81 -13.73 4.81 1.06
CA HIS A 81 -14.67 5.33 0.07
C HIS A 81 -13.94 6.01 -1.10
N ALA A 82 -12.98 6.90 -0.81
CA ALA A 82 -12.23 7.58 -1.86
C ALA A 82 -11.43 6.59 -2.73
N SER A 83 -10.91 5.52 -2.14
CA SER A 83 -10.20 4.46 -2.86
C SER A 83 -11.14 3.69 -3.78
N ALA A 84 -12.35 3.34 -3.31
CA ALA A 84 -13.36 2.66 -4.11
C ALA A 84 -13.77 3.51 -5.32
N GLU A 85 -14.08 4.79 -5.08
CA GLU A 85 -14.45 5.74 -6.14
C GLU A 85 -13.35 5.87 -7.19
N PHE A 86 -12.09 5.95 -6.75
CA PHE A 86 -10.94 6.06 -7.64
C PHE A 86 -10.71 4.77 -8.45
N SER A 87 -10.74 3.60 -7.82
CA SER A 87 -10.60 2.30 -8.49
C SER A 87 -11.71 2.10 -9.53
N TYR A 88 -12.96 2.43 -9.18
CA TYR A 88 -14.08 2.37 -10.12
C TYR A 88 -13.90 3.34 -11.31
N PHE A 89 -13.47 4.57 -11.04
CA PHE A 89 -13.17 5.54 -12.08
C PHE A 89 -12.07 5.04 -13.03
N LEU A 90 -10.98 4.47 -12.50
CA LEU A 90 -9.88 3.94 -13.33
C LEU A 90 -10.33 2.77 -14.21
N TYR A 91 -11.16 1.88 -13.68
CA TYR A 91 -11.71 0.75 -14.44
C TYR A 91 -12.57 1.23 -15.61
N HIS A 92 -13.46 2.21 -15.38
CA HIS A 92 -14.43 2.65 -16.38
C HIS A 92 -13.93 3.73 -17.35
N VAL A 93 -13.18 4.72 -16.87
CA VAL A 93 -12.76 5.88 -17.69
C VAL A 93 -11.44 5.60 -18.37
N ALA A 94 -10.47 5.08 -17.62
CA ALA A 94 -9.13 4.82 -18.16
C ALA A 94 -9.03 3.46 -18.86
N HIS A 95 -10.11 2.65 -18.87
CA HIS A 95 -10.11 1.25 -19.32
C HIS A 95 -8.92 0.49 -18.74
N SER A 96 -8.53 0.85 -17.52
CA SER A 96 -7.31 0.36 -16.93
C SER A 96 -7.54 -1.10 -16.58
N SER A 97 -6.81 -2.00 -17.24
CA SER A 97 -6.71 -3.40 -16.82
C SER A 97 -5.85 -3.55 -15.56
N ASN A 98 -5.40 -2.44 -14.95
CA ASN A 98 -4.59 -2.48 -13.75
C ASN A 98 -5.44 -3.04 -12.60
N GLU A 99 -4.87 -4.01 -11.92
CA GLU A 99 -5.40 -4.60 -10.70
C GLU A 99 -5.76 -3.48 -9.69
N ASP A 100 -6.89 -3.64 -9.00
CA ASP A 100 -7.32 -2.73 -7.93
C ASP A 100 -6.31 -2.73 -6.79
N GLN A 101 -5.38 -1.79 -6.83
CA GLN A 101 -4.24 -1.76 -5.92
C GLN A 101 -4.65 -1.62 -4.47
N PHE A 102 -5.75 -0.92 -4.19
CA PHE A 102 -6.28 -0.77 -2.84
C PHE A 102 -6.76 -2.13 -2.33
N MET A 103 -7.64 -2.80 -3.09
CA MET A 103 -8.18 -4.10 -2.69
C MET A 103 -7.07 -5.15 -2.53
N SER A 104 -6.10 -5.24 -3.45
CA SER A 104 -5.00 -6.18 -3.29
C SER A 104 -4.16 -5.89 -2.04
N SER A 105 -3.96 -4.61 -1.70
CA SER A 105 -3.20 -4.22 -0.50
C SER A 105 -3.98 -4.54 0.77
N LEU A 106 -5.30 -4.34 0.77
CA LEU A 106 -6.18 -4.71 1.88
C LEU A 106 -6.22 -6.22 2.11
N LEU A 107 -6.37 -7.02 1.04
CA LEU A 107 -6.32 -8.48 1.12
C LEU A 107 -4.98 -8.98 1.67
N ARG A 108 -3.88 -8.34 1.25
CA ARG A 108 -2.54 -8.65 1.78
C ARG A 108 -2.45 -8.36 3.27
N MET A 109 -2.93 -7.21 3.74
CA MET A 109 -2.94 -6.89 5.17
C MET A 109 -3.79 -7.90 5.95
N ILE A 110 -4.97 -8.27 5.45
CA ILE A 110 -5.81 -9.30 6.08
C ILE A 110 -5.04 -10.63 6.18
N GLN A 111 -4.39 -11.07 5.10
CA GLN A 111 -3.63 -12.32 5.11
C GLN A 111 -2.47 -12.29 6.11
N GLN A 112 -1.73 -11.18 6.19
CA GLN A 112 -0.65 -11.02 7.16
C GLN A 112 -1.15 -11.14 8.60
N GLU A 113 -2.30 -10.52 8.90
CA GLU A 113 -2.89 -10.58 10.24
C GLU A 113 -3.49 -11.95 10.59
N VAL A 114 -4.06 -12.65 9.60
CA VAL A 114 -4.49 -14.05 9.75
C VAL A 114 -3.30 -14.95 10.03
N ASP A 115 -2.22 -14.83 9.25
CA ASP A 115 -0.98 -15.60 9.47
C ASP A 115 -0.42 -15.37 10.88
N ILE A 116 -0.47 -14.15 11.41
CA ILE A 116 -0.07 -13.85 12.79
C ILE A 116 -0.96 -14.62 13.78
N CYS A 117 -2.28 -14.56 13.60
CA CYS A 117 -3.24 -15.20 14.49
C CYS A 117 -3.14 -16.74 14.50
N GLU A 118 -2.75 -17.34 13.38
CA GLU A 118 -2.60 -18.78 13.23
C GLU A 118 -1.26 -19.31 13.80
N ASN A 119 -0.17 -18.54 13.65
CA ASN A 119 1.19 -19.01 13.96
C ASN A 119 1.71 -18.61 15.34
N GLN A 120 1.07 -17.66 16.02
CA GLN A 120 1.45 -17.21 17.37
C GLN A 120 0.26 -17.36 18.31
N LYS A 121 0.51 -17.62 19.61
CA LYS A 121 -0.55 -17.66 20.65
C LYS A 121 -1.49 -16.46 20.45
N THR A 122 -2.78 -16.73 20.40
CA THR A 122 -3.85 -15.79 20.03
C THR A 122 -3.64 -14.40 20.63
N ASN A 123 -3.13 -13.47 19.81
CA ASN A 123 -3.14 -12.06 20.17
C ASN A 123 -4.54 -11.52 19.87
N HIS A 124 -5.30 -11.28 20.94
CA HIS A 124 -6.67 -10.77 20.85
C HIS A 124 -6.76 -9.48 20.01
N LYS A 125 -5.73 -8.64 20.03
CA LYS A 125 -5.68 -7.39 19.27
C LYS A 125 -5.50 -7.60 17.77
N ASN A 126 -4.65 -8.54 17.36
CA ASN A 126 -4.55 -8.93 15.95
C ASN A 126 -5.89 -9.54 15.48
N SER A 127 -6.56 -10.36 16.30
CA SER A 127 -7.88 -10.89 15.96
C SER A 127 -8.98 -9.82 15.84
N GLU A 128 -8.97 -8.79 16.69
CA GLU A 128 -9.84 -7.61 16.55
C GLU A 128 -9.54 -6.85 15.26
N LEU A 129 -8.25 -6.68 14.92
CA LEU A 129 -7.83 -6.03 13.68
C LEU A 129 -8.28 -6.80 12.44
N VAL A 130 -8.14 -8.13 12.41
CA VAL A 130 -8.65 -8.97 11.30
C VAL A 130 -10.13 -8.73 11.07
N LYS A 131 -10.95 -8.65 12.14
CA LYS A 131 -12.38 -8.38 12.01
C LYS A 131 -12.63 -7.00 11.39
N ALA A 132 -11.99 -5.97 11.92
CA ALA A 132 -12.13 -4.60 11.40
C ALA A 132 -11.68 -4.48 9.93
N LEU A 133 -10.60 -5.16 9.53
CA LEU A 133 -10.14 -5.17 8.14
C LEU A 133 -11.13 -5.89 7.21
N ASN A 134 -11.75 -6.99 7.66
CA ASN A 134 -12.79 -7.67 6.89
C ASN A 134 -14.07 -6.84 6.77
N GLU A 135 -14.47 -6.11 7.82
CA GLU A 135 -15.57 -5.15 7.75
C GLU A 135 -15.27 -4.04 6.74
N LEU A 136 -14.04 -3.49 6.75
CA LEU A 136 -13.61 -2.49 5.78
C LEU A 136 -13.65 -3.03 4.34
N LYS A 137 -13.27 -4.29 4.15
CA LYS A 137 -13.35 -4.98 2.85
C LYS A 137 -14.80 -5.08 2.38
N CYS A 138 -15.73 -5.49 3.23
CA CYS A 138 -17.14 -5.57 2.88
C CYS A 138 -17.68 -4.19 2.44
N ILE A 139 -17.37 -3.13 3.20
CA ILE A 139 -17.78 -1.76 2.89
C ILE A 139 -17.23 -1.32 1.53
N TYR A 140 -15.97 -1.64 1.24
CA TYR A 140 -15.37 -1.35 -0.06
C TYR A 140 -16.13 -2.05 -1.21
N GLU A 141 -16.38 -3.35 -1.05
CA GLU A 141 -17.08 -4.16 -2.07
C GLU A 141 -18.51 -3.67 -2.28
N GLU A 142 -19.22 -3.32 -1.22
CA GLU A 142 -20.56 -2.72 -1.26
C GLU A 142 -20.54 -1.40 -2.04
N GLN A 143 -19.59 -0.50 -1.75
CA GLN A 143 -19.45 0.78 -2.44
C GLN A 143 -19.20 0.59 -3.94
N ILE A 144 -18.30 -0.34 -4.31
CA ILE A 144 -18.04 -0.67 -5.72
C ILE A 144 -19.30 -1.21 -6.40
N ASN A 145 -20.04 -2.09 -5.73
CA ASN A 145 -21.26 -2.69 -6.28
C ASN A 145 -22.39 -1.67 -6.42
N GLU A 146 -22.54 -0.76 -5.47
CA GLU A 146 -23.47 0.37 -5.55
C GLU A 146 -23.15 1.23 -6.77
N MET A 147 -21.90 1.67 -6.95
CA MET A 147 -21.49 2.47 -8.11
C MET A 147 -21.72 1.74 -9.44
N LYS A 148 -21.43 0.43 -9.51
CA LYS A 148 -21.75 -0.42 -10.67
C LYS A 148 -23.25 -0.42 -10.97
N SER A 149 -24.08 -0.50 -9.94
CA SER A 149 -25.54 -0.55 -10.09
C SER A 149 -26.12 0.79 -10.56
N MET A 150 -25.61 1.90 -10.02
CA MET A 150 -26.05 3.26 -10.38
C MET A 150 -25.51 3.71 -11.74
N LYS A 151 -24.40 3.09 -12.21
CA LYS A 151 -23.66 3.48 -13.42
C LYS A 151 -23.21 4.95 -13.41
N GLU A 152 -23.17 5.56 -12.23
CA GLU A 152 -22.73 6.94 -12.07
C GLU A 152 -21.22 6.96 -11.89
N LEU A 153 -20.56 7.78 -12.70
CA LEU A 153 -19.14 8.06 -12.54
C LEU A 153 -19.01 9.39 -11.80
N ASN A 154 -18.40 9.34 -10.63
CA ASN A 154 -18.01 10.55 -9.93
C ASN A 154 -17.09 11.38 -10.83
N LYS A 155 -17.34 12.69 -10.88
CA LYS A 155 -16.45 13.61 -11.59
C LYS A 155 -15.05 13.51 -10.97
N LEU A 156 -14.02 13.45 -11.81
CA LEU A 156 -12.64 13.38 -11.35
C LEU A 156 -12.28 14.51 -10.36
N SER A 157 -12.87 15.70 -10.53
CA SER A 157 -12.71 16.82 -9.59
C SER A 157 -13.19 16.50 -8.17
N TYR A 158 -14.27 15.70 -8.03
CA TYR A 158 -14.79 15.28 -6.73
C TYR A 158 -13.84 14.30 -6.04
N ILE A 159 -13.32 13.33 -6.80
CA ILE A 159 -12.34 12.37 -6.30
C ILE A 159 -11.07 13.11 -5.81
N TYR A 160 -10.58 14.08 -6.58
CA TYR A 160 -9.45 14.91 -6.16
C TYR A 160 -9.72 15.74 -4.90
N GLN A 161 -10.93 16.26 -4.73
CA GLN A 161 -11.31 16.96 -3.51
C GLN A 161 -11.27 16.04 -2.28
N ARG A 162 -11.79 14.82 -2.41
CA ARG A 162 -11.69 13.79 -1.34
C ARG A 162 -10.24 13.44 -1.02
N ILE A 163 -9.42 13.15 -2.04
CA ILE A 163 -7.99 12.87 -1.84
C ILE A 163 -7.29 14.03 -1.13
N LYS A 164 -7.61 15.28 -1.53
CA LYS A 164 -7.05 16.46 -0.87
C LYS A 164 -7.46 16.53 0.60
N HIS A 165 -8.73 16.31 0.91
CA HIS A 165 -9.20 16.29 2.29
C HIS A 165 -8.49 15.20 3.11
N ILE A 166 -8.42 13.98 2.59
CA ILE A 166 -7.76 12.86 3.27
C ILE A 166 -6.24 13.13 3.45
N SER A 167 -5.62 13.88 2.53
CA SER A 167 -4.21 14.28 2.66
C SER A 167 -3.95 15.28 3.79
N GLU A 168 -5.00 15.87 4.37
CA GLU A 168 -4.88 16.81 5.48
C GLU A 168 -4.58 16.08 6.79
N TYR A 169 -5.01 14.81 6.93
CA TYR A 169 -4.71 13.98 8.09
C TYR A 169 -3.19 13.78 8.23
N PRO A 170 -2.59 14.06 9.41
CA PRO A 170 -1.14 14.04 9.59
C PRO A 170 -0.47 12.73 9.14
N MET A 171 -1.05 11.59 9.49
CA MET A 171 -0.51 10.27 9.16
C MET A 171 -0.52 9.98 7.65
N VAL A 172 -1.58 10.39 6.95
CA VAL A 172 -1.66 10.26 5.49
C VAL A 172 -0.69 11.22 4.83
N ARG A 173 -0.63 12.47 5.32
CA ARG A 173 0.28 13.49 4.80
C ARG A 173 1.73 13.03 4.81
N GLU A 174 2.20 12.47 5.92
CA GLU A 174 3.56 11.92 6.03
C GLU A 174 3.82 10.86 4.95
N GLN A 175 2.89 9.92 4.76
CA GLN A 175 3.01 8.88 3.75
C GLN A 175 2.98 9.43 2.32
N MET A 176 2.14 10.42 2.04
CA MET A 176 2.10 11.07 0.72
C MET A 176 3.38 11.84 0.40
N VAL A 177 3.97 12.51 1.40
CA VAL A 177 5.26 13.19 1.25
C VAL A 177 6.36 12.17 0.94
N ALA A 178 6.43 11.09 1.73
CA ALA A 178 7.42 10.03 1.53
C ALA A 178 7.27 9.36 0.15
N SER A 179 6.04 9.05 -0.27
CA SER A 179 5.74 8.49 -1.60
C SER A 179 6.25 9.40 -2.73
N LYS A 180 5.96 10.71 -2.67
CA LYS A 180 6.43 11.69 -3.66
C LYS A 180 7.95 11.82 -3.66
N GLN A 181 8.59 11.76 -2.50
CA GLN A 181 10.06 11.80 -2.40
C GLN A 181 10.70 10.55 -3.01
N GLY A 182 10.18 9.36 -2.68
CA GLY A 182 10.65 8.10 -3.27
C GLY A 182 10.46 8.08 -4.79
N GLN A 183 9.32 8.53 -5.30
CA GLN A 183 9.10 8.67 -6.75
C GLN A 183 10.13 9.58 -7.42
N LYS A 184 10.41 10.75 -6.83
CA LYS A 184 11.44 11.66 -7.36
C LYS A 184 12.84 11.05 -7.35
N MET A 185 13.18 10.25 -6.35
CA MET A 185 14.47 9.55 -6.29
C MET A 185 14.57 8.49 -7.38
N MET A 186 13.55 7.64 -7.53
CA MET A 186 13.52 6.62 -8.58
C MET A 186 13.59 7.22 -9.99
N MET A 187 12.89 8.34 -10.23
CA MET A 187 12.97 9.04 -11.51
C MET A 187 14.39 9.54 -11.80
N LYS A 188 15.07 10.12 -10.81
CA LYS A 188 16.47 10.55 -10.97
C LYS A 188 17.38 9.37 -11.29
N GLU A 189 17.26 8.25 -10.58
CA GLU A 189 18.06 7.04 -10.88
C GLU A 189 17.87 6.59 -12.34
N SER A 190 16.64 6.59 -12.84
CA SER A 190 16.36 6.24 -14.23
C SER A 190 16.87 7.25 -15.26
N GLU A 191 17.01 8.53 -14.88
CA GLU A 191 17.59 9.58 -15.74
C GLU A 191 19.13 9.51 -15.78
N PHE A 192 19.77 9.00 -14.72
CA PHE A 192 21.23 8.84 -14.64
C PHE A 192 21.74 7.48 -15.17
N GLU A 193 20.87 6.49 -15.37
CA GLU A 193 21.18 5.29 -16.16
C GLU A 193 21.28 5.63 -17.66
N VAL A 194 22.36 6.32 -18.04
CA VAL A 194 22.76 6.45 -19.44
C VAL A 194 22.95 5.03 -20.00
N PRO A 195 22.35 4.69 -21.15
CA PRO A 195 22.61 3.40 -21.78
C PRO A 195 24.12 3.29 -21.99
N LYS A 196 24.76 2.33 -21.31
CA LYS A 196 26.11 1.92 -21.69
C LYS A 196 25.97 1.43 -23.12
N SER A 197 26.38 2.28 -24.06
CA SER A 197 26.50 1.96 -25.48
C SER A 197 27.14 0.59 -25.58
N LEU A 198 26.45 -0.36 -26.21
CA LEU A 198 27.00 -1.66 -26.58
C LEU A 198 28.40 -1.42 -27.17
N PRO A 199 29.42 -2.21 -26.79
CA PRO A 199 30.72 -2.09 -27.43
C PRO A 199 30.52 -2.32 -28.93
N ASN A 200 30.90 -1.33 -29.73
CA ASN A 200 31.10 -1.50 -31.16
C ASN A 200 32.10 -2.64 -31.36
N THR A 201 31.61 -3.86 -31.58
CA THR A 201 32.39 -4.89 -32.24
C THR A 201 32.35 -4.59 -33.73
N PHE A 202 33.16 -3.60 -34.13
CA PHE A 202 33.87 -3.66 -35.40
C PHE A 202 35.04 -4.61 -35.19
N VAL A 203 35.00 -5.78 -35.82
CA VAL A 203 36.21 -6.50 -36.23
C VAL A 203 35.92 -7.07 -37.62
N HIS A 204 36.89 -6.77 -38.50
CA HIS A 204 37.03 -6.99 -39.94
C HIS A 204 36.34 -8.21 -40.58
#